data_AF-A0A2X0K6P7-F1
#
_entry.id   AF-A0A2X0K6P7-F1
#
_cell.length_a   1.000
_cell.length_b   1.000
_cell.length_c   1.000
_cell.angle_alpha   90.00
_cell.angle_beta   90.00
_cell.angle_gamma   90.00
#
_symmetry.space_group_name_H-M   'P 1'
#
loop_
_entity.id
_entity.type
_entity.pdbx_description
1 polymer ?
#
loop_
_entity_poly.entity_id
_entity_poly.type
_entity_poly.pdbx_seq_one_letter_code
_entity_poly.pdbx_strand_id
1 'polypeptide(L)' 'MGVQFSPHPAQGKRVRSRSTGRVGVLVGQLSRRSGLPGCGPVTEVYVRPVGGGVEWVTTPDDIEVLSGD' A
#
# COMPACT_ATOMS: atom_id res chain seq x y z
N MET A 1 -11.44 -18.30 1.69
CA MET A 1 -10.21 -17.47 1.56
C MET A 1 -10.24 -16.43 2.67
N GLY A 2 -9.21 -16.37 3.53
CA GLY A 2 -9.11 -15.35 4.57
C GLY A 2 -8.53 -14.06 4.02
N VAL A 3 -9.23 -12.95 4.24
CA VAL A 3 -8.78 -11.59 3.90
C VAL A 3 -8.58 -10.87 5.23
N GLN A 4 -7.37 -10.38 5.49
CA GLN A 4 -7.06 -9.66 6.73
C GLN A 4 -6.76 -8.20 6.42
N PHE A 5 -7.63 -7.32 6.91
CA PHE A 5 -7.44 -5.88 6.90
C PHE A 5 -6.69 -5.48 8.17
N SER A 6 -5.37 -5.48 8.11
CA SER A 6 -4.55 -4.95 9.21
C SER A 6 -4.28 -3.47 8.96
N PRO A 7 -4.48 -2.56 9.92
CA PRO A 7 -4.07 -1.16 9.74
C PRO A 7 -2.56 -1.09 9.45
N HIS A 8 -2.15 -0.29 8.47
CA HIS A 8 -0.73 -0.08 8.19
C HIS A 8 -0.15 0.91 9.21
N PRO A 9 1.04 0.69 9.78
CA PRO A 9 1.61 1.61 10.79
C PRO A 9 1.80 3.04 10.26
N ALA A 10 2.04 3.18 8.96
CA ALA A 10 2.14 4.47 8.26
C ALA A 10 0.80 4.96 7.64
N GLN A 11 -0.35 4.40 8.02
CA GLN A 11 -1.64 4.85 7.52
C GLN A 11 -1.86 6.34 7.81
N GLY A 12 -2.39 7.07 6.84
CA GLY A 12 -2.54 8.53 6.88
C GLY A 12 -1.26 9.31 6.57
N LYS A 13 -0.09 8.66 6.43
CA LYS A 13 1.15 9.33 6.03
C LYS A 13 1.23 9.51 4.52
N ARG A 14 1.97 10.54 4.09
CA ARG A 14 2.34 10.71 2.69
C ARG A 14 3.38 9.66 2.31
N VAL A 15 3.19 9.06 1.14
CA VAL A 15 4.10 8.08 0.56
C VAL A 15 4.41 8.43 -0.89
N ARG A 16 5.59 8.00 -1.35
CA ARG A 16 6.01 8.08 -2.76
C ARG A 16 6.22 6.67 -3.30
N SER A 17 5.69 6.37 -4.47
CA SER A 17 6.03 5.16 -5.22
C SER A 17 7.45 5.28 -5.78
N ARG A 18 8.29 4.29 -5.50
CA ARG A 18 9.68 4.20 -5.96
C ARG A 18 9.73 3.95 -7.46
N SER A 19 8.86 3.10 -8.00
CA SER A 19 8.82 2.75 -9.42
C SER A 19 8.25 3.86 -10.31
N THR A 20 7.22 4.58 -9.86
CA THR A 20 6.50 5.55 -10.70
C THR A 20 6.73 7.00 -10.31
N GLY A 21 7.31 7.26 -9.14
CA GLY A 21 7.47 8.60 -8.57
C GLY A 21 6.17 9.25 -8.09
N ARG A 22 5.01 8.59 -8.24
CA ARG A 22 3.70 9.12 -7.80
C ARG A 22 3.66 9.33 -6.30
N VAL A 23 2.98 10.39 -5.85
CA VAL A 23 2.85 10.75 -4.43
C VAL A 23 1.40 10.71 -4.00
N GLY A 24 1.14 10.10 -2.85
CA GLY A 24 -0.20 9.94 -2.30
C GLY A 24 -0.19 9.80 -0.78
N VAL A 25 -1.37 9.58 -0.21
CA VAL A 25 -1.57 9.26 1.20
C VAL A 25 -1.89 7.78 1.32
N LEU A 26 -1.16 7.08 2.17
CA LEU A 26 -1.41 5.68 2.45
C LEU A 26 -2.74 5.52 3.20
N VAL A 27 -3.68 4.81 2.60
CA VAL A 27 -5.04 4.64 3.17
C VAL A 27 -5.22 3.31 3.88
N GLY A 28 -4.44 2.29 3.52
CA GLY A 28 -4.47 1.00 4.21
C GLY A 28 -3.61 -0.07 3.54
N GLN A 29 -3.67 -1.27 4.09
CA GLN A 29 -3.06 -2.46 3.52
C GLN A 29 -4.01 -3.64 3.58
N LEU A 30 -3.82 -4.58 2.68
CA LEU A 30 -4.56 -5.83 2.63
C LEU A 30 -3.58 -6.99 2.50
N SER A 31 -3.64 -7.92 3.44
CA SER A 31 -2.92 -9.18 3.34
C SER A 31 -3.89 -10.29 2.94
N ARG A 32 -3.62 -10.91 1.80
CA ARG A 32 -4.37 -12.04 1.26
C ARG A 32 -3.48 -13.28 1.26
N ARG A 33 -4.00 -14.40 1.78
CA ARG A 33 -3.33 -15.69 1.57
C ARG A 33 -3.33 -16.02 0.08
N SER A 34 -2.17 -16.32 -0.49
CA SER A 34 -2.10 -16.83 -1.85
C SER A 34 -2.85 -18.17 -1.92
N GLY A 35 -3.65 -18.35 -2.97
CA GLY A 35 -4.33 -19.61 -3.25
C GLY A 35 -3.42 -20.66 -3.89
N LEU A 36 -2.19 -20.28 -4.26
CA LEU A 36 -1.21 -21.16 -4.88
C LEU A 36 -0.35 -21.84 -3.80
N PRO A 37 -0.19 -23.17 -3.85
CA PRO A 37 0.68 -23.88 -2.92
C PRO A 37 2.13 -23.39 -3.08
N GLY A 38 2.78 -23.07 -1.96
CA GLY A 38 4.16 -22.56 -1.92
C GLY A 38 4.29 -21.04 -2.07
N CYS A 39 3.22 -20.31 -2.38
CA CYS A 39 3.24 -18.85 -2.35
C CYS A 39 2.88 -18.33 -0.95
N GLY A 40 3.74 -17.47 -0.40
CA GLY A 40 3.46 -16.73 0.83
C GLY A 40 2.24 -15.80 0.69
N PRO A 41 1.80 -15.19 1.80
CA PRO A 41 0.75 -14.17 1.75
C PRO A 41 1.20 -13.00 0.85
N VAL A 42 0.27 -12.50 0.05
CA VAL A 42 0.45 -11.29 -0.76
C VAL A 42 -0.07 -10.12 0.05
N THR A 43 0.76 -9.09 0.23
CA THR A 43 0.37 -7.84 0.88
C THR A 43 0.33 -6.73 -0.16
N GLU A 44 -0.82 -6.07 -0.24
CA GLU A 44 -1.07 -4.92 -1.08
C GLU A 44 -1.27 -3.68 -0.21
N VAL A 45 -0.84 -2.53 -0.69
CA VAL A 45 -1.09 -1.23 -0.07
C VAL A 45 -1.90 -0.34 -1.00
N TYR A 46 -2.83 0.41 -0.40
CA TYR A 46 -3.73 1.30 -1.11
C TYR A 46 -3.30 2.73 -0.85
N VAL A 47 -3.17 3.52 -1.91
CA VAL A 47 -2.66 4.88 -1.85
C VAL A 47 -3.57 5.83 -2.61
N ARG A 48 -4.01 6.90 -1.94
CA ARG A 48 -4.84 7.95 -2.53
C ARG A 48 -3.98 9.11 -3.04
N PRO A 49 -4.09 9.56 -4.30
CA PRO A 49 -3.26 10.64 -4.83
C PRO A 49 -3.42 11.96 -4.08
N VAL A 50 -2.30 12.69 -3.90
CA VAL A 50 -2.33 14.10 -3.49
C VAL A 50 -2.73 14.94 -4.71
N GLY A 51 -3.83 15.68 -4.61
CA GLY A 51 -4.38 16.47 -5.73
C GLY A 51 -5.65 15.88 -6.37
N GLY A 52 -6.14 14.76 -5.84
CA GLY A 52 -7.33 14.07 -6.37
C GLY A 52 -6.98 13.03 -7.44
N GLY A 53 -7.98 12.26 -7.86
CA GLY A 53 -7.82 11.15 -8.81
C GLY A 53 -8.16 9.79 -8.20
N VAL A 54 -7.79 8.73 -8.91
CA VAL A 54 -8.13 7.35 -8.56
C VAL A 54 -7.06 6.78 -7.64
N GLU A 55 -7.51 6.12 -6.57
CA GLU A 55 -6.66 5.32 -5.70
C GLU A 55 -5.90 4.25 -6.50
N TRP A 56 -4.64 4.03 -6.18
CA TRP A 56 -3.87 2.96 -6.78
C TRP A 56 -3.39 1.97 -5.73
N VAL A 57 -3.13 0.76 -6.21
CA VAL A 57 -2.62 -0.35 -5.43
C VAL A 57 -1.17 -0.59 -5.82
N THR A 58 -0.33 -0.84 -4.82
CA THR A 58 1.07 -1.25 -5.04
C THR A 58 1.53 -2.18 -3.91
N THR A 59 2.80 -2.57 -3.89
CA THR A 59 3.40 -3.38 -2.81
C THR A 59 4.01 -2.50 -1.71
N PRO A 60 4.13 -3.00 -0.47
CA PRO A 60 4.82 -2.30 0.60
C PRO A 60 6.26 -1.88 0.23
N ASP A 61 6.99 -2.71 -0.52
CA ASP A 61 8.37 -2.43 -0.95
C ASP A 61 8.48 -1.30 -1.98
N ASP A 62 7.41 -1.05 -2.75
CA ASP A 62 7.39 0.04 -3.74
C ASP A 62 7.10 1.40 -3.11
N ILE A 63 6.69 1.48 -1.84
CA ILE A 63 6.40 2.76 -1.19
C ILE A 63 7.52 3.23 -0.28
N GLU A 64 7.74 4.54 -0.28
CA GLU A 64 8.60 5.23 0.65
C GLU A 64 7.77 6.24 1.45
N VAL A 65 7.80 6.14 2.78
CA VAL A 65 7.10 7.08 3.65
C VAL A 65 7.87 8.40 3.64
N LEU A 66 7.16 9.46 3.23
CA LEU A 66 7.68 10.81 3.29
C LEU A 66 7.42 11.33 4.71
N SER A 67 8.46 11.38 5.54
CA SER A 67 8.42 12.08 6.81
C SER A 67 8.13 13.56 6.52
N GLY A 68 7.01 14.06 7.03
CA GLY A 68 6.79 15.51 7.09
C GLY A 68 7.70 16.08 8.17
N ASP A 69 8.44 17.13 7.82
CA ASP A 69 8.97 18.12 8.76
C ASP A 69 7.80 18.84 9.47
#